data_AF-A0A843HX05-F1
#
_entry.id   AF-A0A843HX05-F1
#
_cell.length_a   1.000
_cell.length_b   1.000
_cell.length_c   1.000
_cell.angle_alpha   90.00
_cell.angle_beta   90.00
_cell.angle_gamma   90.00
#
_symmetry.space_group_name_H-M   'P 1'
#
loop_
_entity.id
_entity.type
_entity.pdbx_description
1 polymer ?
#
loop_
_entity_poly.entity_id
_entity_poly.type
_entity_poly.pdbx_seq_one_letter_code
_entity_poly.pdbx_strand_id
1 'polypeptide(L)'
;MATDISILHGRVKEEFDRNPCVVDSPAQIADCAKAKLSAAGFEVKDVGLLDANVDPADSPERARFLRLEAKYGDSPDKHIFTFAILKAAGKYKLLWLQSAVATK
;
A
#
# COMPACT_ATOMS: atom_id res chain seq x y z
N MET A 1 1.80 22.12 11.67
CA MET A 1 3.05 21.37 11.99
C MET A 1 3.08 20.20 11.03
N ALA A 2 3.96 20.21 10.03
CA ALA A 2 4.20 19.03 9.21
C ALA A 2 4.84 17.99 10.14
N THR A 3 4.03 17.09 10.70
CA THR A 3 4.58 15.83 11.19
C THR A 3 5.40 15.29 10.04
N ASP A 4 6.71 15.18 10.24
CA ASP A 4 7.66 14.94 9.16
C ASP A 4 7.17 13.74 8.36
N ILE A 5 6.70 13.98 7.13
CA ILE A 5 6.04 12.98 6.28
C ILE A 5 6.96 11.76 6.14
N SER A 6 8.27 12.01 6.12
CA SER A 6 9.34 11.02 6.14
C SER A 6 9.25 10.08 7.35
N ILE A 7 8.99 10.61 8.54
CA ILE A 7 8.83 9.81 9.77
C ILE A 7 7.54 9.00 9.72
N LEU A 8 6.43 9.59 9.27
CA LEU A 8 5.16 8.88 9.13
C LEU A 8 5.28 7.70 8.15
N HIS A 9 5.81 7.97 6.95
CA HIS A 9 6.01 6.94 5.94
C HIS A 9 7.05 5.90 6.37
N GLY A 10 8.10 6.32 7.09
CA GLY A 10 9.10 5.43 7.68
C GLY A 10 8.48 4.42 8.65
N ARG A 11 7.61 4.86 9.56
CA ARG A 11 6.91 3.97 10.49
C ARG A 11 6.02 2.96 9.79
N VAL A 12 5.29 3.40 8.76
CA VAL A 12 4.46 2.50 7.94
C VAL A 12 5.35 1.46 7.26
N LYS A 13 6.46 1.91 6.64
CA LYS A 13 7.42 1.01 5.99
C LYS A 13 7.92 -0.06 6.96
N GLU A 14 8.37 0.35 8.15
CA GLU A 14 8.87 -0.58 9.19
C GLU A 14 7.80 -1.61 9.60
N GLU A 15 6.54 -1.21 9.71
CA GLU A 15 5.45 -2.13 10.05
C GLU A 15 5.16 -3.16 8.93
N PHE A 16 5.28 -2.75 7.67
CA PHE A 16 5.15 -3.69 6.53
C PHE A 16 6.37 -4.60 6.38
N ASP A 17 7.57 -4.13 6.75
CA ASP A 17 8.78 -4.96 6.73
C ASP A 17 8.80 -5.98 7.88
N ARG A 18 8.39 -5.56 9.10
CA ARG A 18 8.36 -6.40 10.29
C ARG A 18 7.24 -7.44 10.23
N ASN A 19 6.05 -7.01 9.81
CA ASN A 19 4.85 -7.83 9.74
C ASN A 19 4.28 -7.76 8.32
N PRO A 20 4.89 -8.43 7.33
CA PRO A 20 4.44 -8.33 5.96
C PRO A 20 3.05 -8.92 5.78
N CYS A 21 2.23 -8.28 4.94
CA CYS A 21 0.99 -8.89 4.46
C CYS A 21 1.34 -10.13 3.64
N VAL A 22 0.96 -11.30 4.16
CA VAL A 22 1.10 -12.60 3.48
C VAL A 22 -0.26 -13.29 3.52
N VAL A 23 -0.86 -13.50 2.35
CA VAL A 23 -2.24 -13.99 2.21
C VAL A 23 -2.32 -15.09 1.15
N ASP A 24 -3.38 -15.89 1.18
CA ASP A 24 -3.57 -17.01 0.26
C ASP A 24 -4.27 -16.61 -1.05
N SER A 25 -4.91 -15.44 -1.09
CA SER A 25 -5.57 -14.91 -2.28
C SER A 25 -5.20 -13.46 -2.58
N PRO A 26 -5.17 -13.05 -3.86
CA PRO A 26 -4.84 -11.69 -4.24
C PRO A 26 -5.90 -10.68 -3.76
N ALA A 27 -7.16 -11.07 -3.63
CA ALA A 27 -8.23 -10.22 -3.11
C ALA A 27 -7.95 -9.75 -1.66
N GLN A 28 -7.40 -10.63 -0.83
CA GLN A 28 -7.10 -10.33 0.58
C GLN A 28 -5.92 -9.39 0.78
N ILE A 29 -5.07 -9.21 -0.24
CA ILE A 29 -3.84 -8.44 -0.08
C ILE A 29 -4.12 -6.94 0.08
N ALA A 30 -5.12 -6.45 -0.64
CA ALA A 30 -5.61 -5.09 -0.52
C ALA A 30 -6.20 -4.83 0.86
N ASP A 31 -6.98 -5.78 1.39
CA ASP A 31 -7.62 -5.63 2.71
C ASP A 31 -6.59 -5.65 3.84
N CYS A 32 -5.56 -6.50 3.75
CA CYS A 32 -4.45 -6.48 4.69
C CYS A 32 -3.71 -5.13 4.68
N ALA A 33 -3.43 -4.59 3.49
CA ALA A 33 -2.76 -3.29 3.36
C ALA A 33 -3.62 -2.15 3.93
N LYS A 34 -4.93 -2.15 3.64
CA LYS A 34 -5.89 -1.19 4.21
C LYS A 34 -5.89 -1.24 5.73
N ALA A 35 -6.02 -2.42 6.31
CA ALA A 35 -6.06 -2.59 7.77
C ALA A 35 -4.79 -2.06 8.44
N LYS A 36 -3.60 -2.33 7.87
CA LYS A 36 -2.32 -1.81 8.38
C LYS A 36 -2.21 -0.30 8.28
N LEU A 37 -2.60 0.27 7.15
CA LEU A 37 -2.60 1.73 6.97
C LEU A 37 -3.58 2.40 7.95
N SER A 38 -4.77 1.84 8.15
CA SER A 38 -5.73 2.34 9.13
C SER A 38 -5.25 2.23 10.57
N ALA A 39 -4.56 1.15 10.94
CA ALA A 39 -3.90 1.04 12.24
C ALA A 39 -2.79 2.09 12.43
N ALA A 40 -2.16 2.55 11.35
CA ALA A 40 -1.19 3.63 11.35
C ALA A 40 -1.82 5.05 11.27
N GLY A 41 -3.16 5.16 11.31
CA GLY A 41 -3.88 6.43 11.28
C GLY A 41 -4.20 6.97 9.88
N PHE A 42 -3.98 6.16 8.83
CA PHE A 42 -4.32 6.53 7.46
C PHE A 42 -5.72 6.05 7.07
N GLU A 43 -6.49 6.93 6.45
CA GLU A 43 -7.75 6.59 5.83
C GLU A 43 -7.54 6.32 4.34
N VAL A 44 -7.59 5.05 3.92
CA VAL A 44 -7.45 4.67 2.51
C VAL A 44 -8.69 5.11 1.73
N LYS A 45 -8.47 5.87 0.66
CA LYS A 45 -9.51 6.39 -0.22
C LYS A 45 -9.61 5.64 -1.55
N ASP A 46 -8.47 5.16 -2.05
CA ASP A 46 -8.41 4.47 -3.33
C ASP A 46 -7.41 3.31 -3.30
N VAL A 47 -7.71 2.26 -4.06
CA VAL A 47 -6.85 1.09 -4.20
C VAL A 47 -6.77 0.69 -5.67
N GLY A 48 -5.57 0.76 -6.23
CA GLY A 48 -5.25 0.33 -7.58
C GLY A 48 -4.41 -0.95 -7.58
N LEU A 49 -4.88 -1.98 -8.29
CA LEU A 49 -4.09 -3.14 -8.66
C LEU A 49 -3.50 -2.89 -10.05
N LEU A 50 -2.18 -2.97 -10.17
CA LEU A 50 -1.47 -2.65 -11.41
C LEU A 50 -0.70 -3.87 -11.92
N ASP A 51 -0.64 -4.03 -13.23
CA ASP A 51 0.09 -5.11 -13.90
C ASP A 51 1.61 -4.81 -14.01
N ALA A 52 2.35 -5.60 -14.78
CA ALA A 52 3.79 -5.42 -14.95
C ALA A 52 4.19 -4.12 -15.67
N ASN A 53 3.29 -3.52 -16.45
CA ASN A 53 3.50 -2.27 -17.17
C ASN A 53 3.04 -1.04 -16.37
N VAL A 54 2.58 -1.25 -15.12
CA VAL A 54 2.03 -0.20 -14.25
C VAL A 54 0.67 0.32 -14.76
N ASP A 55 -0.01 -0.47 -15.59
CA ASP A 55 -1.38 -0.23 -16.03
C ASP A 55 -2.38 -0.90 -15.07
N PRO A 56 -3.65 -0.45 -14.99
CA PRO A 56 -4.68 -1.15 -14.24
C PRO A 56 -4.76 -2.63 -14.65
N ALA A 57 -4.64 -3.53 -13.68
CA ALA A 57 -4.65 -4.96 -13.96
C ALA A 57 -6.06 -5.43 -14.34
N ASP A 58 -6.17 -6.20 -15.43
CA ASP A 58 -7.44 -6.81 -15.87
C ASP A 58 -8.02 -7.78 -14.82
N SER A 59 -7.16 -8.37 -13.98
CA SER A 59 -7.57 -9.23 -12.87
C SER A 59 -6.57 -9.18 -11.70
N PRO A 60 -7.01 -9.45 -10.46
CA PRO A 60 -6.12 -9.45 -9.28
C PRO A 60 -4.95 -10.43 -9.37
N GLU A 61 -5.12 -11.55 -10.08
CA GLU A 61 -4.07 -12.56 -10.27
C GLU A 61 -2.94 -12.08 -11.18
N ARG A 62 -3.24 -11.14 -12.08
CA ARG A 62 -2.25 -10.53 -13.00
C ARG A 62 -1.57 -9.31 -12.38
N ALA A 63 -2.07 -8.81 -11.26
CA ALA A 63 -1.49 -7.68 -10.57
C ALA A 63 -0.07 -7.98 -10.07
N ARG A 64 0.84 -7.06 -10.36
CA ARG A 64 2.24 -7.05 -9.90
C ARG A 64 2.51 -5.96 -8.88
N PHE A 65 1.68 -4.92 -8.86
CA PHE A 65 1.79 -3.85 -7.89
C PHE A 65 0.44 -3.54 -7.25
N LEU A 66 0.51 -3.08 -6.01
CA LEU A 66 -0.62 -2.53 -5.27
C LEU A 66 -0.30 -1.07 -4.96
N ARG A 67 -1.16 -0.16 -5.39
CA ARG A 67 -1.09 1.26 -5.07
C ARG A 67 -2.27 1.61 -4.17
N LEU A 68 -2.01 2.28 -3.06
CA LEU A 68 -3.06 2.81 -2.17
C LEU A 68 -2.91 4.32 -2.07
N GLU A 69 -4.01 5.04 -2.26
CA GLU A 69 -4.10 6.45 -1.92
C GLU A 69 -4.82 6.60 -0.58
N ALA A 70 -4.24 7.35 0.33
CA ALA A 70 -4.77 7.56 1.65
C ALA A 70 -4.64 9.01 2.12
N LYS A 71 -5.39 9.36 3.14
CA LYS A 71 -5.27 10.62 3.88
C LYS A 71 -4.81 10.37 5.30
N TYR A 72 -4.12 11.33 5.89
CA TYR A 72 -3.74 11.29 7.30
C TYR A 72 -4.44 12.42 8.06
N GLY A 73 -5.38 12.08 8.93
CA GLY A 73 -6.26 13.04 9.60
C GLY A 73 -6.99 13.95 8.60
N ASP A 74 -7.09 15.24 8.92
CA ASP A 74 -7.71 16.26 8.06
C ASP A 74 -6.74 16.89 7.04
N SER A 75 -5.56 16.28 6.83
CA SER A 75 -4.59 16.82 5.87
C SER A 75 -5.18 16.86 4.44
N PRO A 76 -5.00 17.97 3.70
CA PRO A 76 -5.38 18.03 2.29
C PRO A 76 -4.49 17.14 1.41
N ASP A 77 -3.33 16.75 1.92
CA ASP A 77 -2.33 15.97 1.21
C ASP A 77 -2.79 14.54 0.94
N LYS A 78 -2.51 14.05 -0.27
CA LYS A 78 -2.70 12.65 -0.61
C LYS A 78 -1.41 11.88 -0.40
N HIS A 79 -1.46 10.86 0.45
CA HIS A 79 -0.38 9.93 0.67
C HIS A 79 -0.56 8.73 -0.25
N ILE A 80 0.47 8.41 -1.03
CA ILE A 80 0.46 7.33 -2.01
C ILE A 80 1.48 6.29 -1.56
N PHE A 81 1.03 5.05 -1.37
CA PHE A 81 1.87 3.92 -0.99
C PHE A 81 1.85 2.89 -2.12
N THR A 82 3.03 2.47 -2.57
CA THR A 82 3.16 1.48 -3.65
C THR A 82 3.96 0.28 -3.17
N PHE A 83 3.41 -0.90 -3.46
CA PHE A 83 3.96 -2.19 -3.06
C PHE A 83 4.11 -3.09 -4.28
N ALA A 84 5.13 -3.94 -4.28
CA ALA A 84 5.20 -5.09 -5.17
C ALA A 84 4.39 -6.25 -4.57
N ILE A 85 3.67 -6.95 -5.42
CA ILE A 85 2.97 -8.20 -5.09
C ILE A 85 3.88 -9.35 -5.51
N LEU A 86 4.47 -10.02 -4.53
CA LEU A 86 5.28 -11.22 -4.74
C LEU A 86 4.39 -12.45 -4.60
N LYS A 87 4.50 -13.38 -5.55
CA LYS A 87 3.84 -14.69 -5.49
C LYS A 87 4.90 -15.76 -5.22
N ALA A 88 4.86 -16.36 -4.04
CA ALA A 88 5.80 -17.41 -3.64
C ALA A 88 5.05 -18.52 -2.91
N ALA A 89 5.30 -19.78 -3.29
CA ALA A 89 4.70 -20.97 -2.69
C ALA A 89 3.15 -20.90 -2.55
N GLY A 90 2.48 -20.37 -3.58
CA GLY A 90 1.01 -20.23 -3.59
C GLY A 90 0.45 -19.07 -2.77
N LYS A 91 1.30 -18.32 -2.06
CA LYS A 91 0.91 -17.15 -1.27
C LYS A 91 1.27 -15.85 -1.98
N TYR A 92 0.54 -14.80 -1.65
CA TYR A 92 0.79 -13.43 -2.09
C TYR A 92 1.36 -12.62 -0.93
N LYS A 93 2.46 -11.92 -1.18
CA LYS A 93 3.16 -11.09 -0.20
C LYS A 93 3.34 -9.67 -0.73
N LEU A 94 3.13 -8.67 0.13
CA LEU A 94 3.51 -7.29 -0.18
C LEU A 94 4.96 -7.03 0.19
N LEU A 95 5.66 -6.35 -0.72
CA LEU A 95 6.97 -5.76 -0.47
C LEU A 95 6.86 -4.25 -0.71
N TRP A 96 7.31 -3.45 0.25
CA TRP A 96 7.36 -2.01 0.11
C TRP A 96 8.27 -1.60 -1.05
N LEU A 97 7.78 -0.74 -1.95
CA LEU A 97 8.60 -0.16 -3.02
C LEU A 97 8.87 1.32 -2.76
N GLN A 98 7.81 2.11 -2.70
CA GLN A 98 7.92 3.56 -2.61
C GLN A 98 6.69 4.15 -1.95
N SER A 99 6.87 5.38 -1.49
CA SER A 99 5.79 6.22 -1.02
C SER A 99 5.99 7.65 -1.50
N ALA A 100 4.90 8.33 -1.83
CA ALA A 100 4.92 9.72 -2.27
C ALA A 100 3.81 10.50 -1.57
N VAL A 101 3.95 11.83 -1.55
CA VAL A 101 2.87 12.73 -1.16
C VAL A 101 2.58 13.66 -2.32
N ALA A 102 1.32 13.69 -2.74
CA ALA A 102 0.83 14.68 -3.69
C ALA A 102 0.20 15.83 -2.89
N THR A 103 0.95 16.92 -2.80
CA THR A 103 0.47 18.19 -2.25
C THR A 103 -0.41 18.88 -3.29
N LYS A 104 -1.55 19.42 -2.86
CA LYS A 104 -2.37 20.30 -3.70
C LYS A 104 -1.95 21.75 -3.55
#